data_AF-A0AAD5DPE3-F1
#
_entry.id   AF-A0AAD5DPE3-F1
#
_cell.length_a   1.000
_cell.length_b   1.000
_cell.length_c   1.000
_cell.angle_alpha   90.00
_cell.angle_beta   90.00
_cell.angle_gamma   90.00
#
_symmetry.space_group_name_H-M   'P 1'
#
loop_
_entity.id
_entity.type
_entity.pdbx_description
1 polymer ?
#
loop_
_entity_poly.entity_id
_entity_poly.type
_entity_poly.pdbx_seq_one_letter_code
_entity_poly.pdbx_strand_id
1 'polypeptide(L)'
;MAEGRAAEAEGNYGAALERYTSVVQQFPDFATTEYARLSRALMLYQLGKVSDAILQLQDLEVSLRGYAEVHAALASILYVERPALLEVAEQQWEIAMEFNQQFADAAWVQQYKHWPPRLMTALNRFLTLQ
;
A
#
# COMPACT_ATOMS: atom_id res chain seq x y z
N MET A 1 -15.95 6.85 -0.39
CA MET A 1 -15.08 5.89 -1.12
C MET A 1 -14.78 6.33 -2.56
N ALA A 2 -15.73 6.88 -3.34
CA ALA A 2 -15.48 7.29 -4.73
C ALA A 2 -14.63 8.58 -4.89
N GLU A 3 -14.66 9.47 -3.89
CA GLU A 3 -14.01 10.79 -3.99
C GLU A 3 -12.50 10.77 -3.75
N GLY A 4 -11.97 9.87 -2.92
CA GLY A 4 -10.51 9.69 -2.77
C GLY A 4 -9.89 9.26 -4.10
N ARG A 5 -10.56 8.32 -4.77
CA ARG A 5 -10.19 7.80 -6.10
C ARG A 5 -10.25 8.85 -7.21
N ALA A 6 -11.21 9.77 -7.16
CA ALA A 6 -11.28 10.88 -8.12
C ALA A 6 -10.07 11.83 -7.99
N ALA A 7 -9.61 12.10 -6.77
CA ALA A 7 -8.43 12.93 -6.53
C ALA A 7 -7.12 12.24 -6.95
N GLU A 8 -7.05 10.91 -6.81
CA GLU A 8 -5.95 10.09 -7.36
C GLU A 8 -5.88 10.19 -8.90
N ALA A 9 -7.03 10.15 -9.57
CA ALA A 9 -7.12 10.25 -11.03
C ALA A 9 -6.74 11.65 -11.57
N GLU A 10 -6.92 12.70 -10.78
CA GLU A 10 -6.52 14.07 -11.13
C GLU A 10 -5.05 14.38 -10.81
N GLY A 11 -4.29 13.40 -10.29
CA GLY A 11 -2.89 13.59 -9.86
C GLY A 11 -2.75 14.41 -8.57
N ASN A 12 -3.86 14.68 -7.88
CA ASN A 12 -3.88 15.43 -6.63
C ASN A 12 -3.84 14.47 -5.42
N TYR A 13 -2.72 13.76 -5.31
CA TYR A 13 -2.48 12.80 -4.22
C TYR A 13 -2.52 13.46 -2.83
N GLY A 14 -2.24 14.76 -2.74
CA GLY A 14 -2.37 15.54 -1.50
C GLY A 14 -3.82 15.64 -1.02
N ALA A 15 -4.73 16.02 -1.91
CA ALA A 15 -6.16 16.04 -1.60
C ALA A 15 -6.72 14.64 -1.32
N ALA A 16 -6.24 13.61 -2.03
CA ALA A 16 -6.61 12.22 -1.75
C ALA A 16 -6.19 11.81 -0.33
N LEU A 17 -4.95 12.15 0.08
CA LEU A 17 -4.44 11.89 1.42
C LEU A 17 -5.32 12.55 2.50
N GLU A 18 -5.66 13.83 2.32
CA GLU A 18 -6.50 14.56 3.29
C GLU A 18 -7.89 13.93 3.41
N ARG A 19 -8.50 13.54 2.29
CA ARG A 19 -9.81 12.86 2.28
C ARG A 19 -9.76 11.52 3.02
N TYR A 20 -8.79 10.66 2.69
CA TYR A 20 -8.65 9.38 3.39
C TYR A 20 -8.33 9.58 4.88
N THR A 21 -7.52 10.59 5.23
CA THR A 21 -7.24 10.96 6.62
C THR A 21 -8.50 11.39 7.35
N SER A 22 -9.34 12.22 6.74
CA SER A 22 -10.60 12.67 7.33
C SER A 22 -11.55 11.50 7.57
N VAL A 23 -11.66 10.56 6.61
CA VAL A 23 -12.48 9.34 6.77
C VAL A 23 -11.99 8.49 7.94
N VAL A 24 -10.68 8.29 8.07
CA VAL A 24 -10.09 7.52 9.18
C VAL A 24 -10.31 8.20 10.53
N GLN A 25 -10.32 9.53 10.58
CA GLN A 25 -10.59 10.29 11.81
C GLN A 25 -12.08 10.31 12.17
N GLN A 26 -12.97 10.40 11.18
CA GLN A 26 -14.42 10.44 11.40
C GLN A 26 -15.00 9.09 11.79
N PHE A 27 -14.43 8.00 11.28
CA PHE A 27 -14.89 6.63 11.54
C PHE A 27 -13.77 5.81 12.20
N PRO A 28 -13.59 5.93 13.52
CA PRO A 28 -12.55 5.19 14.24
C PRO A 28 -12.82 3.67 14.28
N ASP A 29 -14.06 3.24 14.02
CA ASP A 29 -14.42 1.83 13.93
C ASP A 29 -13.66 1.14 12.79
N PHE A 30 -12.81 0.19 13.18
CA PHE A 30 -11.79 -0.46 12.36
C PHE A 30 -12.37 -1.10 11.09
N ALA A 31 -13.49 -1.82 11.22
CA ALA A 31 -14.03 -2.66 10.14
C ALA A 31 -14.46 -1.88 8.89
N THR A 32 -14.82 -0.60 9.02
CA THR A 32 -15.27 0.22 7.87
C THR A 32 -14.17 1.09 7.26
N THR A 33 -13.01 1.22 7.92
CA THR A 33 -11.93 2.12 7.49
C THR A 33 -10.66 1.43 7.02
N GLU A 34 -10.61 0.10 7.01
CA GLU A 34 -9.44 -0.69 6.55
C GLU A 34 -8.91 -0.21 5.19
N TYR A 35 -9.80 -0.12 4.20
CA TYR A 35 -9.46 0.36 2.86
C TYR A 35 -9.00 1.83 2.86
N ALA A 36 -9.61 2.68 3.68
CA ALA A 36 -9.23 4.10 3.77
C ALA A 36 -7.85 4.27 4.42
N ARG A 37 -7.52 3.46 5.44
CA ARG A 37 -6.21 3.44 6.08
C ARG A 37 -5.14 2.94 5.13
N LEU A 38 -5.41 1.85 4.41
CA LEU A 38 -4.51 1.32 3.39
C LEU A 38 -4.27 2.37 2.30
N SER A 39 -5.33 2.91 1.70
CA SER A 39 -5.23 3.94 0.66
C SER A 39 -4.47 5.17 1.15
N ARG A 40 -4.70 5.60 2.40
CA ARG A 40 -3.93 6.69 3.04
C ARG A 40 -2.43 6.37 3.08
N ALA A 41 -2.06 5.16 3.49
CA ALA A 41 -0.66 4.74 3.53
C ALA A 41 -0.02 4.73 2.13
N LEU A 42 -0.76 4.26 1.11
CA LEU A 42 -0.28 4.30 -0.28
C LEU A 42 -0.08 5.75 -0.77
N MET A 43 -0.98 6.66 -0.41
CA MET A 43 -0.86 8.09 -0.73
C MET A 43 0.33 8.76 -0.02
N LEU A 44 0.58 8.41 1.25
CA LEU A 44 1.76 8.88 1.96
C LEU A 44 3.04 8.46 1.22
N TYR A 45 3.11 7.21 0.77
CA TYR A 45 4.24 6.73 -0.01
C TYR A 45 4.38 7.50 -1.33
N GLN A 46 3.28 7.68 -2.08
CA GLN A 46 3.25 8.43 -3.33
C GLN A 46 3.75 9.87 -3.16
N LEU A 47 3.43 10.52 -2.04
CA LEU A 47 3.87 11.87 -1.69
C LEU A 47 5.31 11.94 -1.14
N GLY A 48 6.01 10.81 -1.06
CA GLY A 48 7.39 10.73 -0.57
C GLY A 48 7.50 10.67 0.96
N LYS A 49 6.39 10.55 1.70
CA LYS A 49 6.38 10.35 3.15
C LYS A 49 6.59 8.87 3.50
N VAL A 50 7.75 8.36 3.13
CA VAL A 50 8.07 6.92 3.16
C VAL A 50 7.98 6.33 4.57
N SER A 51 8.59 6.99 5.56
CA SER A 51 8.58 6.48 6.95
C SER A 51 7.16 6.39 7.52
N ASP A 52 6.31 7.39 7.26
CA ASP A 52 4.92 7.40 7.70
C ASP A 52 4.11 6.29 7.01
N ALA A 53 4.37 6.05 5.73
CA ALA A 53 3.72 4.97 4.98
C ALA A 53 4.06 3.59 5.54
N ILE A 54 5.35 3.32 5.82
CA ILE A 54 5.80 2.05 6.40
C ILE A 54 5.17 1.83 7.77
N LEU A 55 5.19 2.84 8.65
CA LEU A 55 4.59 2.73 9.99
C LEU A 55 3.09 2.42 9.91
N GLN A 56 2.36 3.06 9.00
CA GLN A 56 0.93 2.77 8.82
C GLN A 56 0.67 1.38 8.26
N LEU A 57 1.47 0.92 7.31
CA LEU A 57 1.31 -0.43 6.78
C LEU A 57 1.65 -1.50 7.83
N GLN A 58 2.64 -1.29 8.69
CA GLN A 58 2.95 -2.20 9.79
C GLN A 58 1.82 -2.27 10.83
N ASP A 59 1.19 -1.13 11.15
CA ASP A 59 0.00 -1.10 12.00
C ASP A 59 -1.17 -1.88 11.38
N LEU A 60 -1.34 -1.73 10.06
CA LEU A 60 -2.34 -2.49 9.29
C LEU A 60 -2.00 -3.98 9.19
N GLU A 61 -0.73 -4.36 9.10
CA GLU A 61 -0.30 -5.75 9.07
C GLU A 61 -0.72 -6.48 10.35
N VAL A 62 -0.55 -5.82 11.51
CA VAL A 62 -0.94 -6.37 12.81
C VAL A 62 -2.47 -6.45 12.94
N SER A 63 -3.18 -5.41 12.46
CA SER A 63 -4.63 -5.30 12.58
C SER A 63 -5.39 -6.17 11.57
N LEU A 64 -4.86 -6.33 10.36
CA LEU A 64 -5.46 -7.00 9.21
C LEU A 64 -4.69 -8.26 8.83
N ARG A 65 -4.53 -9.18 9.78
CA ARG A 65 -3.88 -10.47 9.52
C ARG A 65 -4.58 -11.19 8.37
N GLY A 66 -3.87 -11.39 7.27
CA GLY A 66 -4.38 -12.06 6.07
C GLY A 66 -4.72 -11.14 4.88
N TYR A 67 -4.51 -9.82 5.02
CA TYR A 67 -4.60 -8.92 3.86
C TYR A 67 -3.32 -8.97 3.02
N ALA A 68 -3.34 -9.80 1.98
CA ALA A 68 -2.25 -9.93 0.99
C ALA A 68 -1.75 -8.57 0.46
N GLU A 69 -2.65 -7.60 0.30
CA GLU A 69 -2.32 -6.28 -0.25
C GLU A 69 -1.40 -5.46 0.67
N VAL A 70 -1.60 -5.56 1.98
CA VAL A 70 -0.76 -4.86 2.97
C VAL A 70 0.64 -5.43 2.93
N HIS A 71 0.75 -6.76 2.93
CA HIS A 71 2.00 -7.50 2.85
C HIS A 71 2.76 -7.20 1.53
N ALA A 72 2.07 -7.23 0.38
CA ALA A 72 2.67 -6.93 -0.92
C ALA A 72 3.17 -5.48 -1.00
N ALA A 73 2.41 -4.52 -0.45
CA ALA A 73 2.81 -3.12 -0.42
C ALA A 73 4.03 -2.90 0.50
N LEU A 74 4.04 -3.52 1.69
CA LEU A 74 5.17 -3.51 2.61
C LEU A 74 6.43 -4.07 1.95
N ALA A 75 6.35 -5.25 1.35
CA ALA A 75 7.45 -5.87 0.63
C ALA A 75 8.04 -4.94 -0.42
N SER A 76 7.18 -4.41 -1.30
CA SER A 76 7.60 -3.51 -2.39
C SER A 76 8.30 -2.24 -1.87
N ILE A 77 7.75 -1.61 -0.82
CA ILE A 77 8.29 -0.38 -0.25
C ILE A 77 9.60 -0.65 0.50
N LEU A 78 9.62 -1.67 1.37
CA LEU A 78 10.79 -2.03 2.17
C LEU A 78 11.97 -2.37 1.26
N TYR A 79 11.73 -3.11 0.18
CA TYR A 79 12.75 -3.47 -0.78
C TYR A 79 13.47 -2.25 -1.39
N VAL A 80 12.71 -1.25 -1.82
CA VAL A 80 13.27 -0.07 -2.51
C VAL A 80 13.84 0.95 -1.53
N GLU A 81 13.19 1.15 -0.38
CA GLU A 81 13.48 2.27 0.52
C GLU A 81 14.29 1.87 1.76
N ARG A 82 14.33 0.58 2.08
CA ARG A 82 15.05 -0.01 3.22
C ARG A 82 15.80 -1.28 2.80
N PRO A 83 16.89 -1.15 2.03
CA PRO A 83 17.69 -2.30 1.59
C PRO A 83 18.22 -3.17 2.74
N ALA A 84 18.45 -2.56 3.92
CA ALA A 84 18.86 -3.27 5.12
C ALA A 84 17.77 -4.22 5.70
N LEU A 85 16.53 -4.12 5.22
CA LEU A 85 15.40 -4.94 5.63
C LEU A 85 14.93 -5.85 4.48
N LEU A 86 15.83 -6.24 3.57
CA LEU A 86 15.52 -7.09 2.42
C LEU A 86 14.86 -8.40 2.84
N GLU A 87 15.42 -9.08 3.84
CA GLU A 87 14.89 -10.35 4.36
C GLU A 87 13.46 -10.19 4.89
N VAL A 88 13.16 -9.05 5.52
CA VAL A 88 11.81 -8.74 5.98
C VAL A 88 10.88 -8.48 4.80
N ALA A 89 11.37 -7.77 3.76
CA ALA A 89 10.59 -7.53 2.55
C ALA A 89 10.23 -8.85 1.84
N GLU A 90 11.17 -9.79 1.73
CA GLU A 90 10.96 -11.12 1.16
C GLU A 90 9.95 -11.93 1.97
N GLN A 91 10.09 -11.94 3.30
CA GLN A 91 9.12 -12.62 4.17
C GLN A 91 7.70 -12.06 4.00
N GLN A 92 7.56 -10.73 3.92
CA GLN A 92 6.27 -10.11 3.67
C GLN A 92 5.72 -10.48 2.29
N TRP A 93 6.58 -10.59 1.29
CA TRP A 93 6.18 -11.03 -0.05
C TRP A 93 5.70 -12.48 -0.06
N GLU A 94 6.41 -13.38 0.60
CA GLU A 94 5.99 -14.79 0.72
C GLU A 94 4.60 -14.89 1.35
N ILE A 95 4.35 -14.17 2.44
CA ILE A 95 3.03 -14.12 3.08
C ILE A 95 1.97 -13.58 2.10
N ALA A 96 2.28 -12.51 1.36
CA ALA A 96 1.37 -11.98 0.35
C ALA A 96 1.01 -13.01 -0.72
N MET A 97 2.00 -13.80 -1.17
CA MET A 97 1.83 -14.88 -2.15
C MET A 97 1.04 -16.07 -1.60
N GLU A 98 1.16 -16.39 -0.32
CA GLU A 98 0.33 -17.42 0.32
C GLU A 98 -1.16 -17.06 0.29
N PHE A 99 -1.47 -15.77 0.50
CA PHE A 99 -2.86 -15.30 0.48
C PHE A 99 -3.38 -14.99 -0.92
N ASN A 100 -2.57 -14.37 -1.78
CA ASN A 100 -2.96 -14.04 -3.14
C ASN A 100 -1.75 -13.92 -4.08
N GLN A 101 -1.54 -14.95 -4.89
CA GLN A 101 -0.47 -15.00 -5.88
C GLN A 101 -0.63 -13.98 -7.03
N GLN A 102 -1.80 -13.39 -7.22
CA GLN A 102 -2.04 -12.41 -8.29
C GLN A 102 -1.24 -11.11 -8.10
N PHE A 103 -0.72 -10.85 -6.89
CA PHE A 103 0.18 -9.70 -6.67
C PHE A 103 1.52 -9.82 -7.44
N ALA A 104 1.91 -11.03 -7.87
CA ALA A 104 3.05 -11.22 -8.77
C ALA A 104 2.80 -10.68 -10.19
N ASP A 105 1.53 -10.47 -10.57
CA ASP A 105 1.16 -9.85 -11.84
C ASP A 105 0.95 -8.34 -11.64
N ALA A 106 1.95 -7.55 -12.01
CA ALA A 106 1.88 -6.09 -11.93
C ALA A 106 0.72 -5.51 -12.76
N ALA A 107 0.35 -6.12 -13.89
CA ALA A 107 -0.78 -5.64 -14.70
C ALA A 107 -2.10 -5.88 -13.96
N TRP A 108 -2.24 -7.02 -13.29
CA TRP A 108 -3.37 -7.30 -12.42
C TRP A 108 -3.47 -6.30 -11.26
N VAL A 109 -2.35 -6.01 -10.58
CA VAL A 109 -2.32 -5.02 -9.48
C VAL A 109 -2.74 -3.64 -9.99
N GLN A 110 -2.22 -3.22 -11.14
CA GLN A 110 -2.58 -1.94 -11.74
C GLN A 110 -4.08 -1.87 -12.09
N GLN A 111 -4.63 -2.94 -12.67
CA GLN A 111 -6.01 -2.96 -13.15
C GLN A 111 -7.04 -3.11 -12.03
N TYR A 112 -6.75 -3.90 -11.00
CA TYR A 112 -7.72 -4.24 -9.95
C TYR A 112 -7.49 -3.44 -8.66
N LYS A 113 -6.24 -3.19 -8.29
CA LYS A 113 -5.89 -2.51 -7.03
C LYS A 113 -5.64 -1.02 -7.21
N HIS A 114 -5.36 -0.56 -8.43
CA HIS A 114 -5.18 0.86 -8.75
C HIS A 114 -4.09 1.52 -7.89
N TRP A 115 -3.00 0.79 -7.65
CA TRP A 115 -1.89 1.31 -6.88
C TRP A 115 -1.31 2.58 -7.50
N PRO A 116 -0.84 3.52 -6.66
CA PRO A 116 -0.25 4.75 -7.16
C PRO A 116 1.06 4.46 -7.93
N PRO A 117 1.43 5.32 -8.88
CA PRO A 117 2.50 5.02 -9.84
C PRO A 117 3.87 4.82 -9.17
N ARG A 118 4.16 5.50 -8.05
CA ARG A 118 5.41 5.28 -7.30
C ARG A 118 5.44 3.88 -6.69
N LEU A 119 4.31 3.42 -6.15
CA LEU A 119 4.20 2.08 -5.59
C LEU A 119 4.28 1.00 -6.67
N MET A 120 3.62 1.21 -7.81
CA MET A 120 3.77 0.33 -8.97
C MET A 120 5.21 0.25 -9.46
N THR A 121 5.95 1.36 -9.41
CA THR A 121 7.39 1.36 -9.73
C THR A 121 8.20 0.54 -8.73
N ALA A 122 7.86 0.63 -7.44
CA ALA A 122 8.51 -0.15 -6.40
C ALA A 122 8.22 -1.66 -6.54
N LEU A 123 6.97 -2.02 -6.79
CA LEU A 123 6.54 -3.39 -7.09
C LEU A 123 7.28 -3.94 -8.32
N ASN A 124 7.33 -3.20 -9.41
CA ASN A 124 8.04 -3.64 -10.61
C ASN A 124 9.53 -3.86 -10.32
N ARG A 125 10.18 -2.98 -9.56
CA ARG A 125 11.59 -3.17 -9.17
C ARG A 125 11.78 -4.44 -8.35
N PHE A 126 10.89 -4.68 -7.39
CA PHE A 126 10.88 -5.91 -6.60
C PHE A 126 10.77 -7.14 -7.51
N LEU A 127 9.79 -7.17 -8.41
CA LEU A 127 9.54 -8.31 -9.31
C LEU A 127 10.66 -8.54 -10.34
N THR A 128 11.34 -7.49 -10.80
CA THR A 128 12.43 -7.63 -11.79
C THR A 128 13.74 -8.16 -11.22
N LEU A 129 13.89 -8.19 -9.90
CA LEU A 129 15.11 -8.63 -9.23
C LEU A 129 14.98 -10.04 -8.62
N GLN A 130 13.79 -10.65 -8.68
CA GLN A 130 13.56 -12.07 -8.43
C GLN A 130 13.72 -12.88 -9.73
#